data_AF-A0A0S2LV33-F1
#
_entry.id   AF-A0A0S2LV33-F1
#
_cell.length_a   1.000
_cell.length_b   1.000
_cell.length_c   1.000
_cell.angle_alpha   90.00
_cell.angle_beta   90.00
_cell.angle_gamma   90.00
#
_symmetry.space_group_name_H-M   'P 1'
#
loop_
_entity.id
_entity.type
_entity.pdbx_description
1 polymer ?
#
loop_
_entity_poly.entity_id
_entity_poly.type
_entity_poly.pdbx_seq_one_letter_code
_entity_poly.pdbx_strand_id
1 'polypeptide(L)'
;MATIRRYDPSNKSQMIRTLRREIMAARLKVALDKELKRETSATVKSLAGMILPPVVRQNCYTSDAQSDFIALKAADIRAGRRRTIPADEVRRDLGLED
;
A
#
# COMPACT_ATOMS: atom_id res chain seq x y z
N MET A 1 -9.92 -11.68 -22.01
CA MET A 1 -10.66 -12.20 -20.85
C MET A 1 -10.66 -11.16 -19.75
N ALA A 2 -11.83 -10.62 -19.38
CA ALA A 2 -11.94 -9.60 -18.34
C ALA A 2 -11.95 -10.29 -16.97
N THR A 3 -10.88 -10.09 -16.19
CA THR A 3 -10.80 -10.60 -14.81
C THR A 3 -11.73 -9.77 -13.94
N ILE A 4 -12.91 -10.32 -13.62
CA ILE A 4 -13.82 -9.74 -12.64
C ILE A 4 -13.13 -9.83 -11.28
N ARG A 5 -12.51 -8.73 -10.86
CA ARG A 5 -11.93 -8.60 -9.52
C ARG A 5 -13.09 -8.62 -8.52
N ARG A 6 -13.12 -9.68 -7.69
CA ARG A 6 -14.13 -9.84 -6.64
C ARG A 6 -14.05 -8.67 -5.66
N TYR A 7 -15.20 -8.07 -5.37
CA TYR A 7 -15.35 -6.95 -4.46
C TYR A 7 -15.17 -7.42 -3.01
N ASP A 8 -14.17 -6.88 -2.31
CA ASP A 8 -14.00 -7.04 -0.88
C ASP A 8 -14.35 -5.72 -0.18
N PRO A 9 -15.41 -5.67 0.66
CA PRO A 9 -15.83 -4.45 1.37
C PRO A 9 -14.80 -3.94 2.38
N SER A 10 -13.81 -4.74 2.80
CA SER A 10 -12.68 -4.30 3.62
C SER A 10 -11.70 -3.39 2.84
N ASN A 11 -11.79 -3.41 1.51
CA ASN A 11 -10.79 -2.84 0.62
C ASN A 11 -11.22 -1.53 -0.06
N LYS A 12 -12.25 -0.85 0.48
CA LYS A 12 -12.82 0.40 -0.06
C LYS A 12 -11.77 1.47 -0.33
N SER A 13 -10.79 1.62 0.56
CA SER A 13 -9.69 2.58 0.39
C SER A 13 -8.79 2.26 -0.81
N GLN A 14 -8.48 0.99 -1.05
CA GLN A 14 -7.72 0.57 -2.23
C GLN A 14 -8.54 0.75 -3.52
N MET A 15 -9.85 0.48 -3.47
CA MET A 15 -10.74 0.73 -4.60
C MET A 15 -10.79 2.22 -4.96
N ILE A 16 -10.98 3.11 -3.98
CA ILE A 16 -11.00 4.56 -4.21
C ILE A 16 -9.67 5.03 -4.82
N ARG A 17 -8.54 4.53 -4.33
CA ARG A 17 -7.21 4.82 -4.89
C ARG A 17 -7.06 4.32 -6.32
N THR A 18 -7.53 3.10 -6.59
CA THR A 18 -7.50 2.49 -7.93
C THR A 18 -8.34 3.29 -8.91
N LEU A 19 -9.59 3.57 -8.56
CA LEU A 19 -10.50 4.36 -9.40
C LEU A 19 -9.94 5.75 -9.69
N ARG A 20 -9.34 6.41 -8.69
CA ARG A 20 -8.67 7.69 -8.87
C ARG A 20 -7.51 7.59 -9.86
N ARG A 21 -6.69 6.55 -9.77
CA ARG A 21 -5.57 6.31 -10.69
C ARG A 21 -6.06 6.08 -12.11
N GLU A 22 -7.14 5.32 -12.30
CA GLU A 22 -7.73 5.06 -13.61
C GLU A 22 -8.28 6.33 -14.27
N ILE A 23 -9.01 7.17 -13.52
CA ILE A 23 -9.52 8.45 -14.04
C ILE A 23 -8.36 9.39 -14.43
N MET A 24 -7.30 9.46 -13.62
CA MET A 24 -6.12 10.27 -13.96
C MET A 24 -5.40 9.74 -15.21
N ALA A 25 -5.25 8.42 -15.34
CA ALA A 25 -4.67 7.80 -16.52
C ALA A 25 -5.50 8.08 -17.78
N ALA A 26 -6.84 8.05 -17.67
CA ALA A 26 -7.74 8.40 -18.76
C ALA A 26 -7.58 9.87 -19.20
N ARG A 27 -7.50 10.81 -18.24
CA ARG A 27 -7.24 12.23 -18.52
C ARG A 27 -5.90 12.45 -19.22
N LEU A 28 -4.85 11.80 -18.72
CA LEU A 28 -3.52 11.85 -19.33
C LEU A 28 -3.54 11.31 -20.76
N LYS A 29 -4.20 10.17 -20.97
CA LYS A 29 -4.35 9.57 -22.29
C LYS A 29 -5.08 10.50 -23.27
N VAL A 30 -6.18 11.12 -22.85
CA VAL A 30 -6.91 12.09 -23.69
C VAL A 30 -6.00 13.27 -24.07
N ALA A 31 -5.22 13.79 -23.13
CA ALA A 31 -4.29 14.88 -23.41
C ALA A 31 -3.19 14.46 -24.39
N LEU A 32 -2.57 13.30 -24.18
CA LEU A 32 -1.52 12.79 -25.06
C LEU A 32 -2.04 12.44 -26.46
N ASP A 33 -3.20 11.81 -26.55
CA ASP A 33 -3.81 11.48 -27.85
C ASP A 33 -4.17 12.77 -28.62
N LYS A 34 -4.56 13.84 -27.93
CA LYS A 34 -4.78 15.17 -28.55
C LYS A 34 -3.49 15.75 -29.14
N GLU A 35 -2.38 15.73 -28.38
CA GLU A 35 -1.08 16.21 -28.86
C GLU A 35 -0.55 15.38 -30.04
N LEU A 36 -0.76 14.07 -29.99
CA LEU A 36 -0.34 13.13 -31.04
C LEU A 36 -1.32 13.05 -32.22
N LYS A 37 -2.40 13.84 -32.21
CA LYS A 37 -3.49 13.83 -33.21
C LYS A 37 -4.09 12.42 -33.44
N ARG A 38 -4.18 11.63 -32.38
CA ARG A 38 -4.79 10.30 -32.36
C ARG A 38 -6.20 10.37 -31.81
N GLU A 39 -7.08 9.52 -32.33
CA GLU A 39 -8.44 9.42 -31.78
C GLU A 39 -8.44 8.67 -30.45
N THR A 40 -8.97 9.32 -29.42
CA THR A 40 -9.30 8.69 -28.15
C THR A 40 -10.70 8.07 -28.22
N SER A 41 -10.83 6.83 -27.76
CA SER A 41 -12.13 6.16 -27.63
C SER A 41 -13.11 6.95 -26.74
N ALA A 42 -14.40 6.92 -27.10
CA ALA A 42 -15.47 7.61 -26.38
C ALA A 42 -15.60 7.18 -24.91
N THR A 43 -15.30 5.91 -24.61
CA THR A 43 -15.33 5.38 -23.23
C THR A 43 -14.25 6.03 -22.36
N VAL A 44 -13.05 6.24 -22.91
CA VAL A 44 -11.93 6.89 -22.22
C VAL A 44 -12.23 8.37 -22.00
N LYS A 45 -12.85 9.05 -22.96
CA LYS A 45 -13.31 10.44 -22.81
C LYS A 45 -14.35 10.57 -21.70
N SER A 46 -15.29 9.63 -21.64
CA SER A 46 -16.31 9.58 -20.58
C SER A 46 -15.68 9.37 -19.20
N LEU A 47 -14.72 8.44 -19.09
CA LEU A 47 -13.97 8.18 -17.86
C LEU A 47 -13.15 9.39 -17.41
N ALA A 48 -12.49 10.09 -18.35
CA ALA A 48 -11.73 11.30 -18.05
C ALA A 48 -12.60 12.43 -17.50
N GLY A 49 -13.86 12.51 -17.94
CA GLY A 49 -14.85 13.48 -17.48
C GLY A 49 -15.46 13.17 -16.11
N MET A 50 -15.18 12.01 -15.52
CA MET A 50 -15.72 11.66 -14.20
C MET A 50 -15.11 12.53 -13.10
N ILE A 51 -15.91 12.80 -12.06
CA ILE A 51 -15.47 13.49 -10.85
C ILE A 51 -14.46 12.61 -10.11
N LEU A 52 -13.37 13.23 -9.67
CA LEU A 52 -12.31 12.51 -8.99
C LEU A 52 -12.75 12.15 -7.56
N PRO A 53 -12.65 10.88 -7.13
CA PRO A 53 -12.97 10.50 -5.75
C PRO A 53 -12.11 11.28 -4.74
N PRO A 54 -12.67 11.64 -3.57
CA PRO A 54 -11.95 12.38 -2.54
C PRO A 54 -10.73 11.58 -2.06
N VAL A 55 -9.66 12.29 -1.71
CA VAL A 55 -8.46 11.67 -1.14
C VAL A 55 -8.81 11.23 0.27
N VAL A 56 -9.09 9.94 0.44
CA VAL A 56 -9.12 9.34 1.77
C VAL A 56 -7.67 9.24 2.22
N ARG A 57 -7.23 10.20 3.06
CA ARG A 57 -6.02 10.00 3.86
C ARG A 57 -6.35 8.83 4.76
N GLN A 58 -5.82 7.65 4.45
CA GLN A 58 -5.72 6.61 5.46
C GLN A 58 -4.87 7.24 6.56
N ASN A 59 -5.50 7.67 7.65
CA ASN A 59 -4.78 7.90 8.88
C ASN A 59 -4.22 6.54 9.25
N CYS A 60 -3.02 6.23 8.78
CA CYS A 60 -2.24 5.09 9.23
C CYS A 60 -1.78 5.40 10.65
N TYR A 61 -2.72 5.38 11.59
CA TYR A 61 -2.44 4.97 12.96
C TYR A 61 -2.51 3.44 13.01
N THR A 62 -1.70 2.80 12.17
CA THR A 62 -1.11 1.52 12.56
C THR A 62 0.05 1.89 13.48
N SER A 63 -0.26 2.37 14.70
CA SER A 63 0.57 2.03 15.84
C SER A 63 0.36 0.51 16.00
N ASP A 64 1.00 -0.24 15.10
CA ASP A 64 1.14 -1.65 15.31
C ASP A 64 2.00 -1.70 16.56
N ALA A 65 1.49 -2.30 17.65
CA ALA A 65 2.27 -2.49 18.87
C ALA A 65 3.68 -3.07 18.58
N GLN A 66 3.81 -3.75 17.45
CA GLN A 66 5.07 -4.20 16.85
C GLN A 66 6.05 -3.07 16.49
N SER A 67 5.59 -1.98 15.88
CA SER A 67 6.41 -0.81 15.53
C SER A 67 6.94 -0.11 16.79
N ASP A 68 6.07 0.06 17.80
CA ASP A 68 6.44 0.66 19.08
C ASP A 68 7.40 -0.25 19.86
N PHE A 69 7.18 -1.57 19.80
CA PHE A 69 8.10 -2.56 20.37
C PHE A 69 9.47 -2.55 19.69
N ILE A 70 9.53 -2.42 18.36
CA ILE A 70 10.78 -2.31 17.61
C ILE A 70 11.51 -1.01 17.98
N ALA A 71 10.79 0.10 18.08
CA ALA A 71 11.36 1.39 18.47
C ALA A 71 11.95 1.34 19.89
N LEU A 72 11.23 0.72 20.83
CA LEU A 72 11.69 0.52 22.21
C LEU A 72 12.94 -0.38 22.26
N LYS A 73 12.91 -1.52 21.57
CA LYS A 73 14.06 -2.44 21.48
C LYS A 73 15.30 -1.77 20.86
N ALA A 74 15.10 -0.94 19.83
CA ALA A 74 16.18 -0.18 19.20
C ALA A 74 16.78 0.87 20.15
N ALA A 75 15.95 1.52 20.98
CA ALA A 75 16.42 2.44 22.00
C ALA A 75 17.24 1.74 23.08
N ASP A 76 16.80 0.56 23.55
CA ASP A 76 17.53 -0.25 24.53
C ASP A 76 18.91 -0.69 24.00
N ILE A 77 18.99 -1.07 22.72
CA ILE A 77 20.26 -1.41 22.06
C ILE A 77 21.22 -0.21 22.05
N ARG A 78 20.74 1.00 21.69
CA ARG A 78 21.56 2.22 21.68
C ARG A 78 22.02 2.63 23.07
N ALA A 79 21.19 2.41 24.09
CA ALA A 79 21.51 2.67 25.48
C ALA A 79 22.41 1.58 26.11
N GLY A 80 22.82 0.56 25.35
CA GLY A 80 23.64 -0.54 25.85
C GLY A 80 22.92 -1.53 26.76
N ARG A 81 21.59 -1.41 26.92
CA ARG A 81 20.76 -2.28 27.79
C ARG A 81 20.31 -3.55 27.05
N ARG A 82 21.26 -4.25 26.42
CA ARG A 82 20.94 -5.50 25.74
C ARG A 82 20.68 -6.59 26.76
N ARG A 83 19.54 -7.27 26.66
CA ARG A 83 19.35 -8.57 27.33
C ARG A 83 20.23 -9.58 26.60
N THR A 84 21.25 -10.09 27.27
CA THR A 84 22.06 -11.21 26.78
C THR A 84 21.29 -12.49 27.07
N ILE A 85 20.86 -13.18 26.01
CA ILE A 85 20.30 -14.52 26.12
C ILE A 85 21.47 -15.50 25.98
N PRO A 86 21.62 -16.48 26.88
CA PRO A 86 22.69 -17.45 26.80
C PRO A 86 22.51 -18.36 25.56
N ALA A 87 23.62 -18.82 24.99
CA ALA A 87 23.62 -19.48 23.68
C ALA A 87 22.81 -20.80 23.66
N ASP A 88 22.74 -21.51 24.79
CA ASP A 88 21.96 -22.73 24.96
C ASP A 88 20.45 -22.47 24.83
N GLU A 89 19.96 -21.37 25.39
CA GLU A 89 18.55 -20.99 25.27
C GLU A 89 18.18 -20.63 23.82
N VAL A 90 19.08 -19.96 23.11
CA VAL A 90 18.91 -19.67 21.68
C VAL A 90 18.90 -20.95 20.83
N ARG A 91 19.74 -21.95 21.16
CA ARG A 91 19.76 -23.24 20.47
C ARG A 91 18.45 -24.01 20.65
N ARG A 92 17.91 -24.02 21.87
CA ARG A 92 16.60 -24.62 22.19
C ARG A 92 15.47 -23.97 21.39
N ASP A 93 15.39 -22.64 21.37
CA ASP A 93 14.35 -21.89 20.67
C ASP A 93 14.39 -22.09 19.15
N LEU A 94 15.59 -22.27 18.58
CA LEU A 94 15.79 -22.50 17.16
C LEU A 94 15.67 -23.98 16.75
N GLY A 95 15.44 -24.89 17.71
CA GLY A 95 15.34 -26.32 17.45
C GLY A 95 16.65 -26.93 16.91
N LEU A 96 17.80 -26.40 17.33
CA LEU A 96 19.15 -26.81 16.90
C LEU A 96 19.85 -27.69 17.96
N GLU A 97 19.06 -28.49 18.68
CA GLU A 97 19.58 -29.54 19.57
C GLU A 97 19.92 -30.77 18.69
N ASP A 98 21.17 -31.22 18.74
CA ASP A 98 21.66 -32.41 18.03
C ASP A 98 21.18 -33.72 18.68
#